data_AF-A0A173XM42-F1
#
_entry.id   AF-A0A173XM42-F1
#
_cell.length_a   1.000
_cell.length_b   1.000
_cell.length_c   1.000
_cell.angle_alpha   90.00
_cell.angle_beta   90.00
_cell.angle_gamma   90.00
#
_symmetry.space_group_name_H-M   'P 1'
#
loop_
_entity.id
_entity.type
_entity.pdbx_description
1 polymer ?
#
loop_
_entity_poly.entity_id
_entity_poly.type
_entity_poly.pdbx_seq_one_letter_code
_entity_poly.pdbx_strand_id
1 'polypeptide(L)'
;MKKSNSKKEAKINKKNSCYKKNNENSNNNSSSTTEEEKAELLNQIGILDLSLFGVYLIIYASILNIKYLEWQKVQILDQLNESNYSDLIGDLSEVPKNANIIYLFVTSIFTGVIFNNYRTASSQTGDERNEKEIENAYKSVIAILLILLGTTINFEVLHS
;
A
#
# COMPACT_ATOMS: atom_id res chain seq x y z
N MET A 1 -12.94 -26.90 -93.25
CA MET A 1 -13.06 -28.05 -92.32
C MET A 1 -14.27 -27.83 -91.42
N LYS A 2 -15.22 -28.77 -91.44
CA LYS A 2 -16.34 -28.88 -90.49
C LYS A 2 -15.82 -29.33 -89.11
N LYS A 3 -16.44 -28.82 -88.04
CA LYS A 3 -17.06 -29.56 -86.92
C LYS A 3 -17.59 -28.51 -85.93
N SER A 4 -18.88 -28.17 -85.94
CA SER A 4 -20.02 -28.88 -85.32
C SER A 4 -19.86 -28.97 -83.80
N ASN A 5 -20.68 -28.27 -83.01
CA ASN A 5 -21.98 -28.71 -82.44
C ASN A 5 -21.80 -28.66 -80.90
N SER A 6 -22.77 -28.37 -80.04
CA SER A 6 -24.20 -28.08 -80.16
C SER A 6 -24.70 -27.64 -78.78
N LYS A 7 -25.82 -26.89 -78.74
CA LYS A 7 -27.01 -27.05 -77.86
C LYS A 7 -26.77 -27.44 -76.38
N LYS A 8 -27.38 -26.83 -75.36
CA LYS A 8 -28.77 -26.35 -75.22
C LYS A 8 -28.89 -25.72 -73.81
N GLU A 9 -29.68 -24.65 -73.74
CA GLU A 9 -30.74 -24.34 -72.76
C GLU A 9 -30.70 -24.97 -71.34
N ALA A 10 -30.83 -24.12 -70.31
CA ALA A 10 -32.07 -23.98 -69.50
C ALA A 10 -31.78 -23.40 -68.10
N LYS A 11 -32.45 -22.28 -67.77
CA LYS A 11 -32.61 -21.78 -66.40
C LYS A 11 -33.47 -22.76 -65.59
N ILE A 12 -33.02 -23.19 -64.40
CA ILE A 12 -33.90 -23.66 -63.33
C ILE A 12 -33.37 -23.19 -61.97
N ASN A 13 -34.14 -22.31 -61.33
CA ASN A 13 -34.07 -22.03 -59.89
C ASN A 13 -34.47 -23.28 -59.10
N LYS A 14 -33.70 -23.65 -58.06
CA LYS A 14 -34.23 -24.48 -56.98
C LYS A 14 -33.70 -24.05 -55.61
N LYS A 15 -34.68 -23.64 -54.80
CA LYS A 15 -34.63 -23.27 -53.38
C LYS A 15 -34.11 -24.40 -52.48
N ASN A 16 -33.63 -23.97 -51.31
CA ASN A 16 -33.55 -24.67 -50.01
C ASN A 16 -32.27 -25.47 -49.68
N SER A 17 -31.47 -24.90 -48.77
CA SER A 17 -31.09 -25.61 -47.54
C SER A 17 -30.76 -24.58 -46.45
N CYS A 18 -31.59 -24.61 -45.41
CA CYS A 18 -31.44 -23.90 -44.16
C CYS A 18 -30.22 -24.47 -43.40
N TYR A 19 -29.10 -23.74 -43.41
CA TYR A 19 -28.08 -23.96 -42.38
C TYR A 19 -28.41 -23.06 -41.20
N LYS A 20 -29.11 -23.66 -40.24
CA LYS A 20 -29.29 -23.19 -38.88
C LYS A 20 -27.90 -22.89 -38.31
N LYS A 21 -27.48 -21.61 -38.35
CA LYS A 21 -26.31 -21.15 -37.61
C LYS A 21 -26.71 -21.20 -36.14
N ASN A 22 -26.28 -22.27 -35.46
CA ASN A 22 -26.51 -22.43 -34.04
C ASN A 22 -26.00 -21.19 -33.31
N ASN A 23 -26.85 -20.71 -32.40
CA ASN A 23 -26.48 -19.83 -31.31
C ASN A 23 -25.27 -20.43 -30.59
N GLU A 24 -24.10 -19.87 -30.86
CA GLU A 24 -23.05 -19.75 -29.86
C GLU A 24 -22.95 -18.27 -29.57
N ASN A 25 -23.90 -17.78 -28.75
CA ASN A 25 -23.61 -16.65 -27.89
C ASN A 25 -22.54 -17.16 -26.91
N SER A 26 -21.29 -17.11 -27.36
CA SER A 26 -20.14 -17.03 -26.48
C SER A 26 -20.36 -15.75 -25.69
N ASN A 27 -21.06 -15.88 -24.56
CA ASN A 27 -20.90 -14.97 -23.44
C ASN A 27 -19.47 -15.18 -22.95
N ASN A 28 -18.53 -14.57 -23.67
CA ASN A 28 -17.25 -14.19 -23.10
C ASN A 28 -17.56 -13.13 -22.05
N ASN A 29 -18.01 -13.57 -20.87
CA ASN A 29 -17.79 -12.83 -19.65
C ASN A 29 -16.28 -12.88 -19.37
N SER A 30 -15.48 -12.25 -20.24
CA SER A 30 -14.20 -11.72 -19.79
C SER A 30 -14.55 -10.59 -18.87
N SER A 31 -14.67 -10.89 -17.58
CA SER A 31 -14.41 -9.95 -16.51
C SER A 31 -12.94 -9.53 -16.67
N SER A 32 -12.68 -8.66 -17.63
CA SER A 32 -11.41 -7.98 -17.76
C SER A 32 -11.50 -6.82 -16.80
N THR A 33 -10.68 -6.84 -15.76
CA THR A 33 -10.50 -5.69 -14.88
C THR A 33 -10.30 -4.44 -15.72
N THR A 34 -11.06 -3.40 -15.42
CA THR A 34 -10.93 -2.12 -16.13
C THR A 34 -9.58 -1.50 -15.81
N GLU A 35 -9.07 -0.61 -16.66
CA GLU A 35 -7.80 0.08 -16.39
C GLU A 35 -7.88 0.94 -15.12
N GLU A 36 -9.08 1.43 -14.77
CA GLU A 36 -9.35 2.16 -13.53
C GLU A 36 -9.24 1.24 -12.30
N GLU A 37 -9.85 0.05 -12.34
CA GLU A 37 -9.72 -0.95 -11.27
C GLU A 37 -8.27 -1.40 -11.06
N LYS A 38 -7.50 -1.57 -12.15
CA LYS A 38 -6.07 -1.91 -12.06
C LYS A 38 -5.27 -0.78 -11.40
N ALA A 39 -5.54 0.47 -11.76
CA ALA A 39 -4.87 1.62 -11.17
C ALA A 39 -5.17 1.75 -9.68
N GLU A 40 -6.40 1.47 -9.26
CA GLU A 40 -6.79 1.46 -7.85
C GLU A 40 -6.07 0.36 -7.06
N LEU A 41 -6.02 -0.87 -7.59
CA LEU A 41 -5.27 -1.98 -6.97
C LEU A 41 -3.77 -1.68 -6.85
N LEU A 42 -3.18 -1.01 -7.86
CA LEU A 42 -1.79 -0.57 -7.82
C LEU A 42 -1.55 0.53 -6.76
N ASN A 43 -2.52 1.40 -6.55
CA ASN A 43 -2.42 2.38 -5.46
C ASN A 43 -2.51 1.69 -4.08
N GLN A 44 -3.44 0.73 -3.93
CA GLN A 44 -3.58 -0.03 -2.70
C GLN A 44 -2.30 -0.81 -2.36
N ILE A 45 -1.66 -1.48 -3.33
CA ILE A 45 -0.40 -2.18 -3.07
C ILE A 45 0.71 -1.22 -2.66
N GLY A 46 0.79 -0.03 -3.27
CA GLY A 46 1.76 1.00 -2.88
C GLY A 46 1.57 1.48 -1.45
N ILE A 47 0.31 1.65 -1.00
CA ILE A 47 -0.01 1.99 0.40
C ILE A 47 0.38 0.85 1.35
N LEU A 48 0.13 -0.41 0.96
CA LEU A 48 0.51 -1.58 1.76
C LEU A 48 2.04 -1.69 1.91
N ASP A 49 2.78 -1.55 0.81
CA ASP A 49 4.24 -1.62 0.81
C ASP A 49 4.85 -0.52 1.67
N LEU A 50 4.34 0.72 1.54
CA LEU A 50 4.79 1.84 2.34
C LEU A 50 4.48 1.66 3.83
N SER A 51 3.30 1.10 4.14
CA SER A 51 2.92 0.77 5.52
C SER A 51 3.80 -0.34 6.10
N LEU A 52 4.09 -1.39 5.32
CA LEU A 52 4.97 -2.49 5.72
C LEU A 52 6.39 -1.99 6.01
N PHE A 53 6.92 -1.13 5.14
CA PHE A 53 8.19 -0.46 5.35
C PHE A 53 8.22 0.36 6.65
N GLY A 54 7.15 1.12 6.93
CA GLY A 54 6.99 1.85 8.19
C GLY A 54 7.04 0.93 9.42
N VAL A 55 6.38 -0.23 9.38
CA VAL A 55 6.41 -1.21 10.48
C VAL A 55 7.84 -1.75 10.69
N TYR A 56 8.58 -2.07 9.64
CA TYR A 56 9.96 -2.51 9.77
C TYR A 56 10.85 -1.46 10.44
N LEU A 57 10.65 -0.18 10.11
CA LEU A 57 11.39 0.92 10.73
C LEU A 57 11.05 1.08 12.23
N ILE A 58 9.80 0.89 12.64
CA ILE A 58 9.42 0.89 14.07
C ILE A 58 10.14 -0.21 14.83
N ILE A 59 10.17 -1.43 14.27
CA ILE A 59 10.85 -2.57 14.89
C ILE A 59 12.35 -2.27 15.02
N TYR A 60 12.96 -1.75 13.95
CA TYR A 60 14.36 -1.38 13.94
C TYR A 60 14.71 -0.32 15.00
N ALA A 61 13.93 0.77 15.09
CA ALA A 61 14.11 1.80 16.12
C ALA A 61 13.94 1.26 17.54
N SER A 62 13.02 0.30 17.73
CA SER A 62 12.81 -0.35 19.03
C SER A 62 14.02 -1.19 19.45
N ILE A 63 14.63 -1.94 18.51
CA ILE A 63 15.86 -2.70 18.76
C ILE A 63 17.02 -1.76 19.15
N LEU A 64 17.13 -0.62 18.47
CA LEU A 64 18.14 0.39 18.79
C LEU A 64 17.98 0.91 20.24
N ASN A 65 16.76 1.26 20.65
CA ASN A 65 16.49 1.72 22.01
C ASN A 65 16.80 0.64 23.07
N ILE A 66 16.53 -0.64 22.77
CA ILE A 66 16.90 -1.75 23.67
C ILE A 66 18.43 -1.80 23.87
N LYS A 67 19.20 -1.71 22.78
CA LYS A 67 20.68 -1.69 22.87
C LYS A 67 21.21 -0.51 23.69
N TYR A 68 20.58 0.66 23.56
CA TYR A 68 20.92 1.81 24.37
C TYR A 68 20.71 1.56 25.88
N LEU A 69 19.58 0.94 26.25
CA LEU A 69 19.33 0.58 27.65
C LEU A 69 20.33 -0.44 28.19
N GLU A 70 20.73 -1.41 27.37
CA GLU A 70 21.80 -2.36 27.74
C GLU A 70 23.13 -1.64 27.95
N TRP A 71 23.49 -0.71 27.06
CA TRP A 71 24.69 0.11 27.20
C TRP A 71 24.68 0.95 28.48
N GLN A 72 23.57 1.61 28.81
CA GLN A 72 23.41 2.34 30.07
C GLN A 72 23.58 1.44 31.29
N LYS A 73 23.03 0.22 31.24
CA LYS A 73 23.20 -0.77 32.32
C LYS A 73 24.67 -1.12 32.53
N VAL A 74 25.45 -1.29 31.45
CA VAL A 74 26.89 -1.55 31.55
C VAL A 74 27.62 -0.36 32.17
N GLN A 75 27.28 0.88 31.80
CA GLN A 75 27.89 2.07 32.41
C GLN A 75 27.66 2.13 33.92
N ILE A 76 26.45 1.79 34.39
CA ILE A 76 26.14 1.74 35.83
C ILE A 76 26.96 0.64 36.52
N LEU A 77 27.10 -0.53 35.88
CA LEU A 77 27.91 -1.63 36.42
C LEU A 77 29.40 -1.30 36.49
N ASP A 78 29.90 -0.55 35.51
CA ASP A 78 31.27 -0.04 35.52
C ASP A 78 31.52 0.92 36.69
N GLN A 79 30.57 1.83 36.94
CA GLN A 79 30.64 2.75 38.08
C GLN A 79 30.62 2.00 39.43
N LEU A 80 29.86 0.91 39.53
CA LEU A 80 29.73 0.15 40.77
C LEU A 80 30.96 -0.73 41.06
N ASN A 81 31.60 -1.25 40.01
CA ASN A 81 32.70 -2.21 40.12
C ASN A 81 34.08 -1.60 39.84
N GLU A 82 34.15 -0.28 39.63
CA GLU A 82 35.38 0.42 39.22
C GLU A 82 36.02 -0.24 37.97
N SER A 83 35.18 -0.62 37.00
CA SER A 83 35.60 -1.24 35.74
C SER A 83 35.36 -0.32 34.53
N ASN A 84 35.82 -0.73 33.35
CA ASN A 84 35.73 0.02 32.11
C ASN A 84 35.28 -0.83 30.92
N TYR A 85 34.29 -1.71 31.12
CA TYR A 85 33.78 -2.58 30.07
C TYR A 85 32.96 -1.84 29.01
N SER A 86 32.30 -0.74 29.37
CA SER A 86 31.51 0.08 28.45
C SER A 86 32.36 0.72 27.33
N ASP A 87 33.65 0.98 27.58
CA ASP A 87 34.59 1.48 26.58
C ASP A 87 34.76 0.52 25.39
N LEU A 88 34.54 -0.79 25.61
CA LEU A 88 34.66 -1.83 24.57
C LEU A 88 33.44 -1.93 23.67
N ILE A 89 32.28 -1.43 24.11
CA ILE A 89 30.98 -1.62 23.43
C ILE A 89 30.71 -0.49 22.41
N GLY A 90 31.50 0.58 22.45
CA GLY A 90 31.31 1.79 21.65
C GLY A 90 30.27 2.73 22.25
N ASP A 91 30.33 4.00 21.87
CA ASP A 91 29.39 5.01 22.36
C ASP A 91 28.03 4.87 21.66
N LEU A 92 26.97 4.66 22.45
CA LEU A 92 25.59 4.56 21.99
C LEU A 92 24.75 5.79 22.41
N SER A 93 25.37 6.87 22.89
CA SER A 93 24.71 8.09 23.38
C SER A 93 23.78 8.75 22.37
N GLU A 94 24.08 8.64 21.06
CA GLU A 94 23.26 9.22 19.99
C GLU A 94 22.08 8.32 19.56
N VAL A 95 22.05 7.06 19.99
CA VAL A 95 21.02 6.10 19.57
C VAL A 95 19.59 6.58 19.84
N PRO A 96 19.27 7.18 21.01
CA PRO A 96 17.92 7.72 21.26
C PRO A 96 17.53 8.86 20.31
N LYS A 97 18.49 9.68 19.87
CA LYS A 97 18.27 10.77 18.89
C LYS A 97 17.93 10.18 17.52
N ASN A 98 18.74 9.23 17.07
CA ASN A 98 18.55 8.53 15.81
C ASN A 98 17.24 7.74 15.77
N ALA A 99 16.87 7.06 16.86
CA ALA A 99 15.59 6.37 16.97
C ALA A 99 14.38 7.33 16.89
N ASN A 100 14.49 8.53 17.50
CA ASN A 100 13.43 9.54 17.41
C ASN A 100 13.25 10.10 15.99
N ILE A 101 14.33 10.28 15.22
CA ILE A 101 14.24 10.63 13.79
C ILE A 101 13.40 9.59 13.05
N ILE A 102 13.66 8.31 13.30
CA ILE A 102 12.94 7.21 12.66
C ILE A 102 11.46 7.23 13.06
N TYR A 103 11.14 7.42 14.34
CA TYR A 103 9.75 7.52 14.77
C TYR A 103 9.02 8.70 14.10
N LEU A 104 9.64 9.88 14.03
CA LEU A 104 9.06 11.04 13.36
C LEU A 104 8.81 10.78 11.87
N PHE A 105 9.78 10.16 11.19
CA PHE A 105 9.67 9.79 9.79
C PHE A 105 8.53 8.78 9.55
N VAL A 106 8.44 7.74 10.37
CA VAL A 106 7.37 6.73 10.24
C VAL A 106 6.00 7.31 10.56
N THR A 107 5.88 8.15 11.60
CA THR A 107 4.62 8.84 11.90
C THR A 107 4.18 9.74 10.76
N SER A 108 5.12 10.38 10.06
CA SER A 108 4.82 11.18 8.86
C SER A 108 4.28 10.32 7.71
N ILE A 109 4.86 9.12 7.49
CA ILE A 109 4.34 8.14 6.51
C ILE A 109 2.90 7.76 6.85
N PHE A 110 2.64 7.32 8.09
CA PHE A 110 1.31 6.90 8.50
C PHE A 110 0.29 8.05 8.49
N THR A 111 0.73 9.29 8.72
CA THR A 111 -0.11 10.48 8.54
C THR A 111 -0.60 10.58 7.09
N GLY A 112 0.30 10.41 6.12
CA GLY A 112 -0.06 10.40 4.70
C GLY A 112 -1.06 9.30 4.35
N VAL A 113 -0.83 8.08 4.83
CA VAL A 113 -1.72 6.92 4.60
C VAL A 113 -3.12 7.17 5.20
N ILE A 114 -3.18 7.61 6.46
CA ILE A 114 -4.45 7.86 7.15
C ILE A 114 -5.22 9.01 6.49
N PHE A 115 -4.51 10.06 6.07
CA PHE A 115 -5.15 11.17 5.34
C PHE A 115 -5.69 10.72 3.98
N ASN A 116 -4.96 9.87 3.26
CA ASN A 116 -5.45 9.29 2.01
C ASN A 116 -6.73 8.46 2.23
N ASN A 117 -6.76 7.61 3.26
CA ASN A 117 -7.94 6.81 3.60
C ASN A 117 -9.16 7.69 3.94
N TYR A 118 -8.96 8.78 4.69
CA TYR A 118 -10.03 9.75 4.95
C TYR A 118 -10.52 10.42 3.66
N ARG A 119 -9.61 10.81 2.75
CA ARG A 119 -9.97 11.42 1.46
C ARG A 119 -10.80 10.45 0.61
N THR A 120 -10.41 9.18 0.56
CA THR A 120 -11.16 8.15 -0.16
C THR A 120 -12.56 7.97 0.44
N ALA A 121 -12.67 7.75 1.74
CA ALA A 121 -13.95 7.57 2.41
C ALA A 121 -14.88 8.79 2.26
N SER A 122 -14.34 10.01 2.39
CA SER A 122 -15.11 11.25 2.25
C SER A 122 -15.54 11.56 0.81
N SER A 123 -14.88 10.98 -0.19
CA SER A 123 -15.21 11.16 -1.61
C SER A 123 -16.34 10.25 -2.11
N GLN A 124 -16.73 9.24 -1.33
CA GLN A 124 -17.84 8.34 -1.66
C GLN A 124 -19.17 9.11 -1.69
N THR A 125 -20.00 8.85 -2.71
CA THR A 125 -21.30 9.53 -2.91
C THR A 125 -22.42 8.51 -3.15
N GLY A 126 -23.68 8.91 -2.92
CA GLY A 126 -24.84 8.05 -3.14
C GLY A 126 -24.89 6.85 -2.19
N ASP A 127 -25.26 5.69 -2.71
CA ASP A 127 -25.45 4.45 -1.94
C ASP A 127 -24.15 3.89 -1.36
N GLU A 128 -23.00 4.27 -1.91
CA GLU A 128 -21.67 3.87 -1.43
C GLU A 128 -21.20 4.73 -0.25
N ARG A 129 -21.88 5.85 0.04
CA ARG A 129 -21.47 6.78 1.10
C ARG A 129 -21.80 6.21 2.48
N ASN A 130 -20.75 5.95 3.26
CA ASN A 130 -20.88 5.46 4.63
C ASN A 130 -20.44 6.50 5.68
N GLU A 131 -21.40 7.21 6.28
CA GLU A 131 -21.13 8.27 7.27
C GLU A 131 -20.34 7.76 8.49
N LYS A 132 -20.57 6.52 8.93
CA LYS A 132 -19.82 5.95 10.06
C LYS A 132 -18.36 5.72 9.71
N GLU A 133 -18.10 5.30 8.48
CA GLU A 133 -16.74 5.10 7.97
C GLU A 133 -16.00 6.42 7.85
N ILE A 134 -16.65 7.46 7.33
CA ILE A 134 -16.12 8.83 7.25
C ILE A 134 -15.79 9.36 8.65
N GLU A 135 -16.69 9.18 9.62
CA GLU A 135 -16.47 9.62 11.00
C GLU A 135 -15.27 8.89 11.64
N ASN A 136 -15.15 7.58 11.44
CA ASN A 136 -14.03 6.78 11.95
C ASN A 136 -12.71 7.18 11.29
N ALA A 137 -12.70 7.44 9.99
CA ALA A 137 -11.54 7.92 9.27
C ALA A 137 -11.11 9.31 9.77
N TYR A 138 -12.06 10.21 10.03
CA TYR A 138 -11.79 11.52 10.62
C TYR A 138 -11.18 11.42 12.04
N LYS A 139 -11.73 10.56 12.90
CA LYS A 139 -11.14 10.27 14.21
C LYS A 139 -9.70 9.76 14.10
N SER A 140 -9.43 8.93 13.10
CA SER A 140 -8.08 8.42 12.82
C SER A 140 -7.12 9.56 12.39
N VAL A 141 -7.59 10.51 11.58
CA VAL A 141 -6.82 11.72 11.22
C VAL A 141 -6.45 12.54 12.46
N ILE A 142 -7.42 12.78 13.36
CA ILE A 142 -7.13 13.51 14.61
C ILE A 142 -6.10 12.75 15.44
N ALA A 143 -6.26 11.44 15.59
CA ALA A 143 -5.34 10.61 16.37
C ALA A 143 -3.91 10.68 15.83
N ILE A 144 -3.72 10.53 14.52
CA ILE A 144 -2.36 10.58 13.95
C ILE A 144 -1.74 11.97 14.02
N LEU A 145 -2.54 13.05 13.91
CA LEU A 145 -2.04 14.41 14.12
C LEU A 145 -1.55 14.64 15.55
N LEU A 146 -2.24 14.10 16.56
CA LEU A 146 -1.79 14.16 17.95
C LEU A 146 -0.49 13.38 18.17
N ILE A 147 -0.36 12.20 17.55
CA ILE A 147 0.88 11.41 17.60
C ILE A 147 2.02 12.14 16.87
N LEU A 148 1.74 12.78 15.73
CA LEU A 148 2.73 13.57 14.98
C LEU A 148 3.21 14.77 15.80
N LEU A 149 2.30 15.47 16.48
CA LEU A 149 2.66 16.56 17.39
C LEU A 149 3.57 16.06 18.51
N GLY A 150 3.19 14.97 19.19
CA GLY A 150 3.97 14.40 20.28
C GLY A 150 5.36 13.93 19.84
N THR A 151 5.45 13.28 18.68
CA THR A 151 6.75 12.85 18.11
C THR A 151 7.62 14.02 17.68
N THR A 152 7.02 15.11 17.18
CA THR A 152 7.75 16.35 16.83
C THR A 152 8.32 17.03 18.07
N ILE A 153 7.54 17.14 19.14
CA ILE A 153 8.00 17.70 20.42
C ILE A 153 9.17 16.86 20.97
N ASN A 154 9.05 15.53 20.97
CA ASN A 154 10.14 14.65 21.41
C ASN A 154 11.40 14.83 20.56
N PHE A 155 11.24 14.97 19.24
CA PHE A 155 12.36 15.24 18.34
C PHE A 155 13.07 16.54 18.70
N GLU A 156 12.33 17.64 18.88
CA GLU A 156 12.88 18.95 19.24
C GLU A 156 13.63 18.91 20.58
N VAL A 157 13.04 18.28 21.62
CA VAL A 157 13.67 18.17 22.94
C VAL A 157 14.99 17.40 22.90
N LEU A 158 15.09 16.32 22.11
CA LEU A 158 16.31 15.52 22.01
C LEU A 158 17.40 16.12 21.10
N HIS A 159 17.03 17.04 20.21
CA HIS A 159 17.95 17.64 19.23
C HIS A 159 18.25 19.13 19.49
N SER A 160 17.73 19.70 20.59
CA SER A 160 18.13 20.99 21.14
C SER A 160 19.48 20.91 21.86
#